data_AF-A0A8C3L9L8-F1
#
_entry.id   AF-A0A8C3L9L8-F1
#
_cell.length_a   1.000
_cell.length_b   1.000
_cell.length_c   1.000
_cell.angle_alpha   90.00
_cell.angle_beta   90.00
_cell.angle_gamma   90.00
#
_symmetry.space_group_name_H-M   'P 1'
#
loop_
_entity.id
_entity.type
_entity.pdbx_description
1 polymer ?
#
loop_
_entity_poly.entity_id
_entity_poly.type
_entity_poly.pdbx_seq_one_letter_code
_entity_poly.pdbx_strand_id
1 'polypeptide(L)'
;MTHLFLLKDMPGHLAYLRDRFTTLDSRPTLEPLYIGLFGSSGAGKSTLLNTILGKRFFLPVSGTRTCTSCQVYVSVCRSKHYEAKIFLLSDEEWKEEVKNLVTLLENRHENSEIDGDLEHAIKVLKAIYGEGADEKSYEDLMRSKPVITIPPSRVITLKKTEAEDLANELDPYIRNQDGLEGVELVGNPQCSEQMRLWPLIKQVQVSLPPSDLVPEGVVFVDIPGTGDANKKRDEMWKESILQCTSIWIVADVERVFGAKAHEIMVQEAIKACQAGKCSDITFVITKMDKINVDEYLRSHPEASRDVSKRDAILGTKQDLKARKTRTLRERMKRNLPSDAEVLQKQELVFPVSAQEYWNPTVLRREDTEIVGLRAHIRKLYLDTKRSQLQDYMKEILVVFSLVDVYHSTHLSQNPSVNKDELDVFMSEKIQTLKKSAEVTFGHMDAPLINGVRSARMKYRRNIEKVFMQGKTSSGFHRTLKAVCVRKGVYVSRVFNRIDINNCLAEPIYADIGAMFANIFRKQALTRTSLQTSINEFSKEVKDKFMDFGKVTKKSELQCVSSFGWRVWSTL
;
A
#
# COMPACT_ATOMS: atom_id res chain seq x y z
N MET A 1 -34.92 5.36 -20.11
CA MET A 1 -33.46 5.62 -20.15
C MET A 1 -32.84 5.48 -21.54
N THR A 2 -33.40 4.66 -22.43
CA THR A 2 -32.86 4.38 -23.79
C THR A 2 -32.95 5.53 -24.79
N HIS A 3 -33.81 6.53 -24.59
CA HIS A 3 -33.99 7.64 -25.54
C HIS A 3 -32.95 8.78 -25.42
N LEU A 4 -32.20 8.89 -24.32
CA LEU A 4 -31.15 9.91 -24.18
C LEU A 4 -29.87 9.58 -24.98
N PHE A 5 -29.72 8.32 -25.39
CA PHE A 5 -28.49 7.77 -25.98
C PHE A 5 -28.47 7.76 -27.52
N LEU A 6 -29.56 8.14 -28.20
CA LEU A 6 -29.71 8.04 -29.66
C LEU A 6 -29.74 9.38 -30.42
N LEU A 7 -29.61 10.51 -29.73
CA LEU A 7 -29.56 11.83 -30.39
C LEU A 7 -28.15 12.10 -30.90
N LYS A 8 -27.96 11.99 -32.23
CA LYS A 8 -26.69 12.27 -32.93
C LYS A 8 -26.23 13.73 -32.80
N ASP A 9 -27.14 14.66 -32.49
CA ASP A 9 -26.86 16.09 -32.28
C ASP A 9 -27.34 16.55 -30.89
N MET A 10 -26.66 16.09 -29.83
CA MET A 10 -26.93 16.56 -28.47
C MET A 10 -26.16 17.86 -28.17
N PRO A 11 -26.83 18.92 -27.67
CA PRO A 11 -26.18 20.13 -27.18
C PRO A 11 -25.05 19.82 -26.18
N GLY A 12 -23.93 20.56 -26.24
CA GLY A 12 -22.71 20.25 -25.47
C GLY A 12 -22.90 20.14 -23.94
N HIS A 13 -23.89 20.83 -23.37
CA HIS A 13 -24.23 20.74 -21.94
C HIS A 13 -24.95 19.42 -21.58
N LEU A 14 -25.76 18.87 -22.49
CA LEU A 14 -26.37 17.55 -22.33
C LEU A 14 -25.36 16.42 -22.56
N ALA A 15 -24.40 16.63 -23.46
CA ALA A 15 -23.24 15.74 -23.60
C ALA A 15 -22.42 15.68 -22.30
N TYR A 16 -22.18 16.82 -21.63
CA TYR A 16 -21.52 16.86 -20.32
C TYR A 16 -22.26 16.05 -19.24
N LEU A 17 -23.59 16.15 -19.15
CA LEU A 17 -24.40 15.37 -18.21
C LEU A 17 -24.33 13.87 -18.50
N ARG A 18 -24.49 13.49 -19.78
CA ARG A 18 -24.33 12.11 -20.23
C ARG A 18 -22.95 11.56 -19.84
N ASP A 19 -21.90 12.33 -20.09
CA ASP A 19 -20.53 11.90 -19.82
C ASP A 19 -20.28 11.74 -18.32
N ARG A 20 -20.82 12.63 -17.45
CA ARG A 20 -20.79 12.43 -15.99
C ARG A 20 -21.57 11.21 -15.54
N PHE A 21 -22.77 10.99 -16.06
CA PHE A 21 -23.55 9.79 -15.75
C PHE A 21 -22.83 8.52 -16.18
N THR A 22 -22.25 8.51 -17.37
CA THR A 22 -21.49 7.38 -17.91
C THR A 22 -20.22 7.13 -17.09
N THR A 23 -19.56 8.20 -16.63
CA THR A 23 -18.43 8.12 -15.70
C THR A 23 -18.84 7.56 -14.34
N LEU A 24 -20.00 7.97 -13.81
CA LEU A 24 -20.54 7.45 -12.55
C LEU A 24 -20.92 5.97 -12.64
N ASP A 25 -21.56 5.57 -13.73
CA ASP A 25 -22.02 4.21 -13.99
C ASP A 25 -20.86 3.25 -14.25
N SER A 26 -19.80 3.73 -14.92
CA SER A 26 -18.59 2.93 -15.17
C SER A 26 -17.65 2.81 -13.97
N ARG A 27 -17.82 3.62 -12.91
CA ARG A 27 -17.00 3.49 -11.71
C ARG A 27 -17.44 2.27 -10.89
N PRO A 28 -16.50 1.44 -10.40
CA PRO A 28 -16.84 0.37 -9.46
C PRO A 28 -17.51 0.98 -8.22
N THR A 29 -18.59 0.36 -7.76
CA THR A 29 -19.51 0.93 -6.75
C THR A 29 -18.79 1.50 -5.53
N LEU A 30 -17.73 0.85 -5.03
CA LEU A 30 -16.88 1.35 -3.94
C LEU A 30 -15.45 0.77 -4.05
N GLU A 31 -14.41 1.62 -4.03
CA GLU A 31 -13.02 1.15 -4.11
C GLU A 31 -12.64 0.28 -2.91
N PRO A 32 -11.91 -0.83 -3.09
CA PRO A 32 -11.50 -1.70 -1.99
C PRO A 32 -10.58 -1.01 -0.99
N LEU A 33 -10.66 -1.44 0.28
CA LEU A 33 -9.71 -1.03 1.32
C LEU A 33 -8.49 -1.95 1.27
N TYR A 34 -7.32 -1.39 0.92
CA TYR A 34 -6.06 -2.15 0.88
C TYR A 34 -5.31 -2.04 2.20
N ILE A 35 -5.09 -3.18 2.85
CA ILE A 35 -4.30 -3.31 4.09
C ILE A 35 -3.01 -4.08 3.78
N GLY A 36 -1.88 -3.38 3.74
CA GLY A 36 -0.58 -4.01 3.47
C GLY A 36 0.13 -4.46 4.75
N LEU A 37 0.57 -5.73 4.79
CA LEU A 37 1.35 -6.28 5.90
C LEU A 37 2.84 -6.23 5.58
N PHE A 38 3.56 -5.35 6.29
CA PHE A 38 5.00 -5.12 6.13
C PHE A 38 5.76 -5.61 7.37
N GLY A 39 6.89 -6.26 7.18
CA GLY A 39 7.67 -6.79 8.31
C GLY A 39 8.77 -7.70 7.83
N SER A 40 9.82 -7.85 8.64
CA SER A 40 10.93 -8.74 8.33
C SER A 40 10.48 -10.20 8.11
N SER A 41 11.31 -10.98 7.43
CA SER A 41 11.11 -12.42 7.35
C SER A 41 11.03 -13.03 8.75
N GLY A 42 10.11 -13.98 8.94
CA GLY A 42 9.87 -14.65 10.22
C GLY A 42 9.08 -13.82 11.25
N ALA A 43 8.66 -12.59 10.94
CA ALA A 43 7.84 -11.77 11.83
C ALA A 43 6.38 -12.26 12.00
N GLY A 44 5.99 -13.36 11.35
CA GLY A 44 4.66 -13.96 11.52
C GLY A 44 3.53 -13.33 10.70
N LYS A 45 3.83 -12.65 9.59
CA LYS A 45 2.83 -11.97 8.72
C LYS A 45 1.75 -12.92 8.19
N SER A 46 2.15 -14.00 7.51
CA SER A 46 1.21 -14.96 6.93
C SER A 46 0.43 -15.72 8.02
N THR A 47 1.07 -16.04 9.15
CA THR A 47 0.39 -16.63 10.33
C THR A 47 -0.65 -15.69 10.93
N LEU A 48 -0.35 -14.39 11.04
CA LEU A 48 -1.28 -13.37 11.48
C LEU A 48 -2.46 -13.25 10.51
N LEU A 49 -2.20 -13.19 9.21
CA LEU A 49 -3.24 -13.08 8.18
C LEU A 49 -4.18 -14.30 8.20
N ASN A 50 -3.62 -15.51 8.21
CA ASN A 50 -4.37 -16.76 8.40
C ASN A 50 -5.27 -16.72 9.64
N THR A 51 -4.75 -16.17 10.74
CA THR A 51 -5.49 -16.03 11.99
C THR A 51 -6.64 -15.03 11.87
N ILE A 52 -6.41 -13.86 11.27
CA ILE A 52 -7.45 -12.85 11.03
C ILE A 52 -8.57 -13.42 10.16
N LEU A 53 -8.22 -14.14 9.10
CA LEU A 53 -9.16 -14.80 8.19
C LEU A 53 -9.88 -16.01 8.81
N GLY A 54 -9.41 -16.49 9.97
CA GLY A 54 -9.97 -17.68 10.62
C GLY A 54 -9.65 -18.98 9.88
N LYS A 55 -8.52 -19.05 9.18
CA LYS A 55 -8.06 -20.22 8.43
C LYS A 55 -6.57 -20.47 8.72
N ARG A 56 -6.28 -21.35 9.69
CA ARG A 56 -4.95 -21.51 10.32
C ARG A 56 -3.78 -21.73 9.35
N PHE A 57 -3.98 -22.51 8.30
CA PHE A 57 -2.93 -22.92 7.34
C PHE A 57 -3.29 -22.59 5.90
N PHE A 58 -4.00 -21.49 5.67
CA PHE A 58 -4.44 -21.13 4.33
C PHE A 58 -3.29 -20.64 3.45
N LEU A 59 -2.56 -19.62 3.88
CA LEU A 59 -1.28 -19.26 3.29
C LEU A 59 -0.15 -20.12 3.89
N PRO A 60 0.92 -20.41 3.12
CA PRO A 60 2.05 -21.18 3.63
C PRO A 60 2.67 -20.54 4.87
N VAL A 61 2.94 -21.37 5.88
CA VAL A 61 3.63 -20.98 7.11
C VAL A 61 4.81 -21.91 7.38
N SER A 62 5.89 -21.38 7.94
CA SER A 62 7.07 -22.11 8.39
C SER A 62 7.67 -21.44 9.61
N GLY A 63 8.05 -22.24 10.60
CA GLY A 63 8.75 -21.77 11.80
C GLY A 63 10.26 -21.55 11.59
N THR A 64 10.82 -22.07 10.49
CA THR A 64 12.27 -22.15 10.27
C THR A 64 12.76 -21.41 9.03
N ARG A 65 11.87 -21.08 8.08
CA ARG A 65 12.24 -20.50 6.78
C ARG A 65 11.31 -19.37 6.35
N THR A 66 11.80 -18.54 5.43
CA THR A 66 10.96 -17.62 4.63
C THR A 66 9.84 -18.43 3.98
N CYS A 67 8.58 -18.03 4.16
CA CYS A 67 7.44 -18.80 3.68
C CYS A 67 6.90 -18.29 2.36
N THR A 68 6.85 -16.96 2.18
CA THR A 68 6.20 -16.32 1.01
C THR A 68 7.26 -15.79 0.05
N SER A 69 7.23 -16.25 -1.21
CA SER A 69 8.14 -15.83 -2.28
C SER A 69 7.63 -14.61 -3.07
N CYS A 70 6.31 -14.41 -3.12
CA CYS A 70 5.63 -13.40 -3.94
C CYS A 70 4.60 -12.58 -3.13
N GLN A 71 4.09 -11.49 -3.71
CA GLN A 71 2.97 -10.75 -3.14
C GLN A 71 1.68 -11.56 -3.24
N VAL A 72 0.95 -11.65 -2.12
CA VAL A 72 -0.34 -12.34 -2.08
C VAL A 72 -1.43 -11.37 -1.66
N TYR A 73 -2.35 -11.11 -2.57
CA TYR A 73 -3.55 -10.31 -2.33
C TYR A 73 -4.67 -11.26 -1.89
N VAL A 74 -5.22 -11.07 -0.70
CA VAL A 74 -6.33 -11.88 -0.19
C VAL A 74 -7.54 -10.99 0.01
N SER A 75 -8.62 -11.29 -0.70
CA SER A 75 -9.87 -10.56 -0.64
C SER A 75 -11.04 -11.49 -0.32
N VAL A 76 -12.14 -10.92 0.15
CA VAL A 76 -13.42 -11.61 0.34
C VAL A 76 -14.36 -11.21 -0.80
N CYS A 77 -14.94 -12.20 -1.48
CA CYS A 77 -15.83 -12.05 -2.63
C CYS A 77 -17.16 -12.76 -2.39
N ARG A 78 -18.21 -12.38 -3.13
CA ARG A 78 -19.54 -13.04 -3.10
C ARG A 78 -19.59 -14.42 -3.78
N SER A 79 -18.47 -14.91 -4.29
CA SER A 79 -18.39 -16.27 -4.86
C SER A 79 -18.57 -17.32 -3.77
N LYS A 80 -19.18 -18.45 -4.12
CA LYS A 80 -19.26 -19.63 -3.23
C LYS A 80 -17.96 -20.44 -3.20
N HIS A 81 -17.03 -20.13 -4.09
CA HIS A 81 -15.79 -20.89 -4.27
C HIS A 81 -14.59 -20.12 -3.79
N TYR A 82 -13.58 -20.87 -3.35
CA TYR A 82 -12.23 -20.38 -3.15
C TYR A 82 -11.55 -20.31 -4.51
N GLU A 83 -11.14 -19.10 -4.90
CA GLU A 83 -10.52 -18.86 -6.20
C GLU A 83 -9.13 -18.24 -6.02
N ALA A 84 -8.15 -18.70 -6.78
CA ALA A 84 -6.84 -18.07 -6.85
C ALA A 84 -6.44 -17.81 -8.30
N LYS A 85 -5.87 -16.63 -8.56
CA LYS A 85 -5.28 -16.23 -9.83
C LYS A 85 -3.82 -15.93 -9.60
N ILE A 86 -2.96 -16.74 -10.20
CA ILE A 86 -1.50 -16.58 -10.14
C ILE A 86 -1.09 -15.87 -11.43
N PHE A 87 -0.56 -14.66 -11.30
CA PHE A 87 -0.09 -13.85 -12.41
C PHE A 87 1.41 -14.06 -12.57
N LEU A 88 1.81 -14.44 -13.78
CA LEU A 88 3.20 -14.59 -14.17
C LEU A 88 3.72 -13.29 -14.79
N LEU A 89 5.04 -13.11 -14.78
CA LEU A 89 5.73 -12.04 -15.51
C LEU A 89 5.40 -12.11 -17.00
N SER A 90 5.28 -10.94 -17.64
CA SER A 90 5.16 -10.86 -19.09
C SER A 90 6.43 -11.34 -19.79
N ASP A 91 6.36 -11.55 -21.11
CA ASP A 91 7.54 -11.94 -21.90
C ASP A 91 8.64 -10.87 -21.83
N GLU A 92 8.25 -9.60 -21.83
CA GLU A 92 9.15 -8.45 -21.73
C GLU A 92 9.80 -8.37 -20.34
N GLU A 93 8.99 -8.45 -19.28
CA GLU A 93 9.48 -8.44 -17.89
C GLU A 93 10.45 -9.60 -17.63
N TRP A 94 10.17 -10.78 -18.18
CA TRP A 94 11.05 -11.93 -18.07
C TRP A 94 12.35 -11.77 -18.87
N LYS A 95 12.28 -11.25 -20.10
CA LYS A 95 13.48 -10.95 -20.92
C LYS A 95 14.42 -9.98 -20.20
N GLU A 96 13.87 -8.91 -19.64
CA GLU A 96 14.64 -7.95 -18.86
C GLU A 96 15.29 -8.60 -17.64
N GLU A 97 14.57 -9.48 -16.95
CA GLU A 97 15.14 -10.22 -15.82
C GLU A 97 16.28 -11.15 -16.26
N VAL A 98 16.09 -11.97 -17.30
CA VAL A 98 17.14 -12.90 -17.76
C VAL A 98 18.37 -12.12 -18.17
N LYS A 99 18.22 -10.97 -18.84
CA LYS A 99 19.34 -10.08 -19.16
C LYS A 99 20.09 -9.66 -17.89
N ASN A 100 19.37 -9.22 -16.85
CA ASN A 100 19.98 -8.86 -15.58
C ASN A 100 20.71 -10.04 -14.92
N LEU A 101 20.14 -11.24 -14.96
CA LEU A 101 20.73 -12.45 -14.37
C LEU A 101 21.99 -12.89 -15.12
N VAL A 102 21.97 -12.90 -16.46
CA VAL A 102 23.13 -13.26 -17.29
C VAL A 102 24.26 -12.26 -17.08
N THR A 103 23.97 -10.96 -17.05
CA THR A 103 24.99 -9.94 -16.75
C THR A 103 25.61 -10.13 -15.35
N LEU A 104 24.86 -10.62 -14.36
CA LEU A 104 25.43 -10.98 -13.05
C LEU A 104 26.37 -12.18 -13.16
N LEU A 105 26.04 -13.18 -13.99
CA LEU A 105 26.82 -14.41 -14.19
C LEU A 105 28.06 -14.23 -15.07
N GLU A 106 28.05 -13.33 -16.06
CA GLU A 106 29.23 -13.03 -16.89
C GLU A 106 30.42 -12.51 -16.07
N ASN A 107 30.14 -11.92 -14.91
CA ASN A 107 31.15 -11.50 -13.94
C ASN A 107 31.74 -12.68 -13.11
N ARG A 108 31.35 -13.94 -13.37
CA ARG A 108 31.83 -15.15 -12.67
C ARG A 108 33.34 -15.36 -12.84
N HIS A 109 33.94 -14.91 -13.95
CA HIS A 109 35.33 -15.20 -14.31
C HIS A 109 36.39 -14.34 -13.59
N GLU A 110 36.01 -13.39 -12.72
CA GLU A 110 36.96 -12.52 -12.00
C GLU A 110 37.39 -13.02 -10.58
N ASN A 111 36.83 -14.13 -10.03
CA ASN A 111 37.45 -15.07 -9.04
C ASN A 111 36.48 -15.85 -8.10
N SER A 112 37.08 -16.92 -7.54
CA SER A 112 36.67 -18.15 -6.81
C SER A 112 35.77 -18.15 -5.56
N GLU A 113 34.97 -17.13 -5.26
CA GLU A 113 33.99 -17.20 -4.14
C GLU A 113 32.55 -17.01 -4.63
N ILE A 114 31.72 -18.05 -4.45
CA ILE A 114 30.31 -18.07 -4.82
C ILE A 114 29.54 -17.11 -3.90
N ASP A 115 29.18 -15.96 -4.44
CA ASP A 115 28.26 -15.01 -3.79
C ASP A 115 26.83 -15.58 -3.80
N GLY A 116 26.06 -15.33 -2.74
CA GLY A 116 24.69 -15.83 -2.62
C GLY A 116 23.73 -15.25 -3.67
N ASP A 117 24.09 -14.13 -4.29
CA ASP A 117 23.35 -13.54 -5.40
C ASP A 117 23.65 -14.26 -6.74
N LEU A 118 24.88 -14.75 -6.94
CA LEU A 118 25.19 -15.65 -8.06
C LEU A 118 24.45 -16.99 -7.89
N GLU A 119 24.46 -17.54 -6.68
CA GLU A 119 23.74 -18.78 -6.38
C GLU A 119 22.23 -18.63 -6.67
N HIS A 120 21.64 -17.50 -6.30
CA HIS A 120 20.24 -17.21 -6.62
C HIS A 120 20.01 -17.10 -8.13
N ALA A 121 20.88 -16.41 -8.87
CA ALA A 121 20.77 -16.30 -10.31
C ALA A 121 20.85 -17.66 -11.02
N ILE A 122 21.79 -18.51 -10.58
CA ILE A 122 21.90 -19.90 -11.05
C ILE A 122 20.60 -20.66 -10.78
N LYS A 123 20.06 -20.58 -9.55
CA LYS A 123 18.81 -21.26 -9.18
C LYS A 123 17.63 -20.81 -10.04
N VAL A 124 17.50 -19.52 -10.31
CA VAL A 124 16.44 -18.97 -11.16
C VAL A 124 16.55 -19.52 -12.59
N LEU A 125 17.73 -19.46 -13.21
CA LEU A 125 17.92 -19.94 -14.57
C LEU A 125 17.71 -21.45 -14.68
N LYS A 126 18.24 -22.22 -13.73
CA LYS A 126 18.07 -23.68 -13.69
C LYS A 126 16.62 -24.10 -13.50
N ALA A 127 15.83 -23.36 -12.71
CA ALA A 127 14.41 -23.64 -12.52
C ALA A 127 13.62 -23.56 -13.83
N ILE A 128 13.93 -22.59 -14.71
CA ILE A 128 13.18 -22.34 -15.95
C ILE A 128 13.77 -23.09 -17.15
N TYR A 129 15.09 -23.05 -17.32
CA TYR A 129 15.79 -23.55 -18.51
C TYR A 129 16.54 -24.87 -18.30
N GLY A 130 16.54 -25.41 -17.07
CA GLY A 130 17.18 -26.67 -16.72
C GLY A 130 18.67 -26.55 -16.39
N GLU A 131 19.29 -27.70 -16.13
CA GLU A 131 20.72 -27.77 -15.79
C GLU A 131 21.61 -27.23 -16.94
N GLY A 132 22.71 -26.55 -16.56
CA GLY A 132 23.63 -25.90 -17.51
C GLY A 132 23.10 -24.58 -18.11
N ALA A 133 21.96 -24.07 -17.65
CA ALA A 133 21.44 -22.77 -18.11
C ALA A 133 22.31 -21.58 -17.69
N ASP A 134 23.07 -21.71 -16.60
CA ASP A 134 23.91 -20.65 -16.06
C ASP A 134 25.21 -20.40 -16.84
N GLU A 135 25.54 -21.27 -17.80
CA GLU A 135 26.71 -21.15 -18.69
C GLU A 135 26.34 -20.61 -20.08
N LYS A 136 25.05 -20.40 -20.35
CA LYS A 136 24.55 -19.96 -21.66
C LYS A 136 24.48 -18.44 -21.76
N SER A 137 24.68 -17.92 -22.97
CA SER A 137 24.48 -16.49 -23.25
C SER A 137 23.00 -16.10 -23.17
N TYR A 138 22.72 -14.80 -23.07
CA TYR A 138 21.36 -14.27 -23.09
C TYR A 138 20.63 -14.69 -24.38
N GLU A 139 21.30 -14.59 -25.52
CA GLU A 139 20.74 -14.95 -26.83
C GLU A 139 20.40 -16.44 -26.92
N ASP A 140 21.26 -17.31 -26.36
CA ASP A 140 21.04 -18.76 -26.34
C ASP A 140 19.87 -19.14 -25.43
N LEU A 141 19.76 -18.52 -24.26
CA LEU A 141 18.64 -18.73 -23.34
C LEU A 141 17.31 -18.31 -23.97
N MET A 142 17.28 -17.20 -24.71
CA MET A 142 16.08 -16.74 -25.41
C MET A 142 15.65 -17.65 -26.57
N ARG A 143 16.59 -18.38 -27.20
CA ARG A 143 16.29 -19.38 -28.23
C ARG A 143 15.90 -20.73 -27.64
N SER A 144 16.35 -21.02 -26.43
CA SER A 144 16.05 -22.27 -25.74
C SER A 144 14.59 -22.33 -25.28
N LYS A 145 13.98 -23.51 -25.40
CA LYS A 145 12.65 -23.75 -24.82
C LYS A 145 12.78 -23.96 -23.31
N PRO A 146 11.96 -23.29 -22.48
CA PRO A 146 11.87 -23.60 -21.06
C PRO A 146 11.55 -25.07 -20.83
N VAL A 147 12.07 -25.65 -19.74
CA VAL A 147 11.80 -27.04 -19.33
C VAL A 147 10.40 -27.18 -18.73
N ILE A 148 9.77 -26.06 -18.37
CA ILE A 148 8.44 -25.99 -17.79
C ILE A 148 7.41 -25.44 -18.78
N THR A 149 6.16 -25.89 -18.64
CA THR A 149 5.05 -25.37 -19.42
C THR A 149 4.59 -24.02 -18.85
N ILE A 150 4.80 -22.95 -19.60
CA ILE A 150 4.33 -21.60 -19.24
C ILE A 150 3.03 -21.32 -20.00
N PRO A 151 1.92 -21.02 -19.30
CA PRO A 151 0.65 -20.73 -19.97
C PRO A 151 0.78 -19.45 -20.83
N PRO A 152 0.31 -19.44 -22.10
CA PRO A 152 0.37 -18.26 -22.97
C PRO A 152 -0.37 -17.05 -22.41
N SER A 153 -1.42 -17.28 -21.61
CA SER A 153 -2.18 -16.22 -20.91
C SER A 153 -1.38 -15.54 -19.81
N ARG A 154 -0.23 -16.10 -19.39
CA ARG A 154 0.54 -15.71 -18.19
C ARG A 154 -0.30 -15.68 -16.90
N VAL A 155 -1.42 -16.39 -16.87
CA VAL A 155 -2.32 -16.47 -15.72
C VAL A 155 -2.77 -17.91 -15.49
N ILE A 156 -2.55 -18.40 -14.27
CA ILE A 156 -3.04 -19.71 -13.80
C ILE A 156 -4.24 -19.43 -12.88
N THR A 157 -5.38 -20.07 -13.15
CA THR A 157 -6.59 -19.92 -12.34
C THR A 157 -6.90 -21.23 -11.63
N LEU A 158 -7.03 -21.18 -10.31
CA LEU A 158 -7.40 -22.28 -9.44
C LEU A 158 -8.77 -22.00 -8.83
N LYS A 159 -9.60 -23.02 -8.72
CA LYS A 159 -10.95 -22.91 -8.15
C LYS A 159 -11.30 -24.17 -7.38
N LYS A 160 -11.63 -24.03 -6.10
CA LYS A 160 -12.00 -25.13 -5.19
C LYS A 160 -13.21 -24.78 -4.35
N THR A 161 -13.84 -25.80 -3.76
CA THR A 161 -14.96 -25.66 -2.82
C THR A 161 -14.48 -25.51 -1.38
N GLU A 162 -13.36 -26.15 -1.03
CA GLU A 162 -12.79 -26.12 0.31
C GLU A 162 -11.52 -25.28 0.39
N ALA A 163 -11.30 -24.67 1.56
CA ALA A 163 -10.14 -23.82 1.82
C ALA A 163 -8.83 -24.62 1.83
N GLU A 164 -8.88 -25.84 2.36
CA GLU A 164 -7.71 -26.73 2.49
C GLU A 164 -7.23 -27.21 1.13
N ASP A 165 -8.15 -27.56 0.23
CA ASP A 165 -7.82 -27.96 -1.14
C ASP A 165 -7.14 -26.83 -1.91
N LEU A 166 -7.66 -25.61 -1.80
CA LEU A 166 -7.02 -24.46 -2.44
C LEU A 166 -5.65 -24.19 -1.80
N ALA A 167 -5.54 -24.24 -0.48
CA ALA A 167 -4.27 -24.01 0.20
C ALA A 167 -3.19 -25.01 -0.27
N ASN A 168 -3.53 -26.29 -0.37
CA ASN A 168 -2.61 -27.33 -0.84
C ASN A 168 -2.17 -27.12 -2.30
N GLU A 169 -3.08 -26.71 -3.18
CA GLU A 169 -2.76 -26.45 -4.59
C GLU A 169 -2.02 -25.12 -4.80
N LEU A 170 -2.23 -24.16 -3.90
CA LEU A 170 -1.60 -22.84 -3.94
C LEU A 170 -0.19 -22.84 -3.32
N ASP A 171 0.07 -23.75 -2.39
CA ASP A 171 1.31 -23.84 -1.64
C ASP A 171 2.57 -23.86 -2.53
N PRO A 172 2.66 -24.65 -3.61
CA PRO A 172 3.84 -24.68 -4.48
C PRO A 172 4.18 -23.33 -5.15
N TYR A 173 3.17 -22.48 -5.36
CA TYR A 173 3.31 -21.18 -6.03
C TYR A 173 3.72 -20.07 -5.07
N ILE A 174 3.34 -20.16 -3.80
CA ILE A 174 3.65 -19.14 -2.78
C ILE A 174 4.88 -19.50 -1.97
N ARG A 175 5.12 -20.80 -1.73
CA ARG A 175 6.18 -21.28 -0.84
C ARG A 175 7.56 -20.89 -1.37
N ASN A 176 8.42 -20.34 -0.51
CA ASN A 176 9.82 -20.13 -0.87
C ASN A 176 10.56 -21.47 -0.98
N GLN A 177 11.28 -21.65 -2.09
CA GLN A 177 11.97 -22.90 -2.44
C GLN A 177 13.39 -23.00 -1.83
N ASP A 178 13.91 -21.93 -1.24
CA ASP A 178 15.26 -21.91 -0.67
C ASP A 178 15.46 -22.99 0.43
N GLY A 179 16.44 -23.87 0.21
CA GLY A 179 16.84 -24.93 1.15
C GLY A 179 16.02 -26.23 1.06
N LEU A 180 15.17 -26.40 0.05
CA LEU A 180 14.45 -27.66 -0.24
C LEU A 180 15.21 -28.59 -1.21
N GLU A 181 16.49 -28.29 -1.47
CA GLU A 181 17.37 -29.10 -2.32
C GLU A 181 17.47 -30.55 -1.80
N GLY A 182 17.12 -31.51 -2.65
CA GLY A 182 17.20 -32.95 -2.36
C GLY A 182 15.98 -33.57 -1.67
N VAL A 183 14.94 -32.79 -1.34
CA VAL A 183 13.67 -33.36 -0.85
C VAL A 183 12.76 -33.60 -2.05
N GLU A 184 12.92 -34.75 -2.71
CA GLU A 184 11.86 -35.28 -3.56
C GLU A 184 10.65 -35.55 -2.67
N LEU A 185 9.65 -34.66 -2.69
CA LEU A 185 8.34 -35.00 -2.15
C LEU A 185 7.83 -36.17 -3.00
N VAL A 186 7.83 -37.37 -2.41
CA VAL A 186 7.29 -38.59 -3.01
C VAL A 186 5.81 -38.32 -3.35
N GLY A 187 5.53 -38.01 -4.62
CA GLY A 187 4.17 -37.81 -5.09
C GLY A 187 4.03 -36.73 -6.18
N ASN A 188 3.76 -37.21 -7.40
CA ASN A 188 3.26 -36.48 -8.57
C ASN A 188 4.24 -35.55 -9.33
N PRO A 189 4.69 -35.89 -10.56
CA PRO A 189 5.58 -35.05 -11.37
C PRO A 189 5.02 -33.64 -11.68
N GLN A 190 3.69 -33.46 -11.69
CA GLN A 190 3.07 -32.14 -11.84
C GLN A 190 3.44 -31.17 -10.71
N CYS A 191 3.60 -31.66 -9.48
CA CYS A 191 4.02 -30.84 -8.34
C CYS A 191 5.45 -30.31 -8.54
N SER A 192 6.33 -31.12 -9.13
CA SER A 192 7.72 -30.75 -9.42
C SER A 192 7.85 -29.64 -10.49
N GLU A 193 6.97 -29.62 -11.50
CA GLU A 193 6.93 -28.54 -12.50
C GLU A 193 6.35 -27.25 -11.91
N GLN A 194 5.28 -27.34 -11.12
CA GLN A 194 4.65 -26.18 -10.48
C GLN A 194 5.61 -25.48 -9.52
N MET A 195 6.39 -26.26 -8.75
CA MET A 195 7.43 -25.75 -7.86
C MET A 195 8.55 -25.00 -8.59
N ARG A 196 8.74 -25.21 -9.90
CA ARG A 196 9.74 -24.51 -10.72
C ARG A 196 9.26 -23.17 -11.28
N LEU A 197 7.95 -22.87 -11.22
CA LEU A 197 7.38 -21.62 -11.73
C LEU A 197 7.69 -20.40 -10.86
N TRP A 198 8.18 -20.59 -9.63
CA TRP A 198 8.41 -19.52 -8.66
C TRP A 198 9.15 -18.27 -9.19
N PRO A 199 10.16 -18.34 -10.10
CA PRO A 199 10.83 -17.14 -10.60
C PRO A 199 9.97 -16.28 -11.52
N LEU A 200 8.93 -16.88 -12.11
CA LEU A 200 8.00 -16.22 -13.02
C LEU A 200 6.81 -15.63 -12.30
N ILE A 201 6.57 -15.95 -11.03
CA ILE A 201 5.37 -15.48 -10.32
C ILE A 201 5.56 -14.01 -9.94
N LYS A 202 4.69 -13.16 -10.50
CA LYS A 202 4.65 -11.73 -10.19
C LYS A 202 3.83 -11.48 -8.92
N GLN A 203 2.58 -11.97 -8.91
CA GLN A 203 1.65 -11.80 -7.80
C GLN A 203 0.59 -12.90 -7.80
N VAL A 204 0.01 -13.15 -6.64
CA VAL A 204 -1.09 -14.09 -6.45
C VAL A 204 -2.29 -13.32 -5.90
N GLN A 205 -3.46 -13.48 -6.53
CA GLN A 205 -4.71 -12.93 -6.03
C GLN A 205 -5.61 -14.07 -5.58
N VAL A 206 -6.09 -14.01 -4.35
CA VAL A 206 -6.90 -15.03 -3.71
C VAL A 206 -8.22 -14.41 -3.28
N SER A 207 -9.31 -14.99 -3.75
CA SER A 207 -10.68 -14.60 -3.43
C SER A 207 -11.32 -15.68 -2.57
N LEU A 208 -11.68 -15.31 -1.34
CA LEU A 208 -12.36 -16.16 -0.38
C LEU A 208 -13.88 -15.96 -0.47
N PRO A 209 -14.68 -16.99 -0.17
CA PRO A 209 -16.12 -16.82 0.06
C PRO A 209 -16.42 -15.86 1.22
N PRO A 210 -17.67 -15.37 1.32
CA PRO A 210 -18.09 -14.46 2.38
C PRO A 210 -17.80 -15.01 3.79
N SER A 211 -17.37 -14.14 4.70
CA SER A 211 -17.03 -14.49 6.09
C SER A 211 -17.42 -13.37 7.05
N ASP A 212 -17.92 -13.71 8.22
CA ASP A 212 -18.26 -12.73 9.27
C ASP A 212 -17.03 -12.05 9.87
N LEU A 213 -15.84 -12.63 9.67
CA LEU A 213 -14.59 -12.16 10.28
C LEU A 213 -14.02 -10.92 9.57
N VAL A 214 -14.21 -10.82 8.26
CA VAL A 214 -13.63 -9.77 7.41
C VAL A 214 -14.70 -9.26 6.43
N PRO A 215 -14.98 -7.95 6.37
CA PRO A 215 -15.94 -7.39 5.43
C PRO A 215 -15.58 -7.59 3.95
N GLU A 216 -16.59 -7.71 3.09
CA GLU A 216 -16.43 -7.70 1.64
C GLU A 216 -15.84 -6.36 1.16
N GLY A 217 -14.80 -6.42 0.34
CA GLY A 217 -14.10 -5.23 -0.15
C GLY A 217 -12.90 -4.80 0.70
N VAL A 218 -12.52 -5.57 1.72
CA VAL A 218 -11.17 -5.51 2.31
C VAL A 218 -10.24 -6.41 1.51
N VAL A 219 -9.06 -5.89 1.17
CA VAL A 219 -7.98 -6.63 0.50
C VAL A 219 -6.74 -6.57 1.37
N PHE A 220 -6.30 -7.72 1.87
CA PHE A 220 -5.01 -7.83 2.55
C PHE A 220 -3.92 -8.08 1.53
N VAL A 221 -2.77 -7.44 1.71
CA VAL A 221 -1.58 -7.67 0.89
C VAL A 221 -0.50 -8.26 1.79
N ASP A 222 -0.26 -9.56 1.69
CA ASP A 222 0.89 -10.21 2.32
C ASP A 222 2.10 -10.00 1.41
N ILE A 223 3.06 -9.23 1.90
CA ILE A 223 4.23 -8.83 1.14
C ILE A 223 5.41 -9.65 1.67
N PRO A 224 6.26 -10.23 0.80
CA PRO A 224 7.45 -10.93 1.25
C PRO A 224 8.32 -10.06 2.18
N GLY A 225 9.03 -10.71 3.11
CA GLY A 225 9.65 -10.01 4.23
C GLY A 225 10.73 -9.01 3.82
N THR A 226 10.65 -7.78 4.33
CA THR A 226 11.67 -6.75 4.09
C THR A 226 13.01 -7.15 4.73
N GLY A 227 14.10 -7.05 3.97
CA GLY A 227 15.45 -7.40 4.44
C GLY A 227 15.92 -8.81 4.06
N ASP A 228 15.22 -9.49 3.16
CA ASP A 228 15.84 -10.57 2.39
C ASP A 228 16.61 -9.98 1.21
N ALA A 229 17.68 -10.64 0.77
CA ALA A 229 18.57 -10.09 -0.24
C ALA A 229 18.06 -10.19 -1.67
N ASN A 230 16.81 -10.61 -1.86
CA ASN A 230 16.25 -10.68 -3.18
C ASN A 230 15.76 -9.30 -3.59
N LYS A 231 16.50 -8.66 -4.51
CA LYS A 231 16.21 -7.31 -4.99
C LYS A 231 14.78 -7.14 -5.53
N LYS A 232 14.21 -8.16 -6.18
CA LYS A 232 12.82 -8.12 -6.65
C LYS A 232 11.84 -7.96 -5.49
N ARG A 233 12.05 -8.70 -4.41
CA ARG A 233 11.19 -8.63 -3.21
C ARG A 233 11.28 -7.27 -2.51
N ASP A 234 12.43 -6.59 -2.62
CA ASP A 234 12.64 -5.26 -2.04
C ASP A 234 12.06 -4.11 -2.88
N GLU A 235 12.01 -4.25 -4.21
CA GLU A 235 11.28 -3.32 -5.10
C GLU A 235 9.76 -3.50 -4.93
N MET A 236 9.31 -4.75 -4.83
CA MET A 236 7.91 -5.14 -4.64
C MET A 236 7.24 -4.43 -3.45
N TRP A 237 7.86 -4.38 -2.27
CA TRP A 237 7.19 -3.73 -1.12
C TRP A 237 7.14 -2.21 -1.24
N LYS A 238 8.12 -1.56 -1.89
CA LYS A 238 8.12 -0.11 -2.10
C LYS A 238 7.05 0.36 -3.07
N GLU A 239 6.75 -0.43 -4.11
CA GLU A 239 5.62 -0.13 -4.99
C GLU A 239 4.29 -0.39 -4.28
N SER A 240 4.21 -1.47 -3.51
CA SER A 240 2.99 -1.86 -2.78
C SER A 240 2.59 -0.87 -1.70
N ILE A 241 3.55 -0.26 -1.00
CA ILE A 241 3.25 0.66 0.11
C ILE A 241 2.45 1.88 -0.33
N LEU A 242 2.62 2.32 -1.60
CA LEU A 242 1.91 3.45 -2.19
C LEU A 242 0.50 3.08 -2.67
N GLN A 243 0.19 1.80 -2.79
CA GLN A 243 -1.15 1.28 -3.14
C GLN A 243 -2.01 1.02 -1.89
N CYS A 244 -1.39 0.97 -0.71
CA CYS A 244 -2.07 0.62 0.54
C CYS A 244 -2.74 1.83 1.19
N THR A 245 -4.04 1.75 1.42
CA THR A 245 -4.81 2.76 2.16
C THR A 245 -4.53 2.70 3.66
N SER A 246 -4.20 1.52 4.19
CA SER A 246 -3.71 1.28 5.54
C SER A 246 -2.46 0.40 5.52
N ILE A 247 -1.46 0.80 6.32
CA ILE A 247 -0.15 0.15 6.38
C ILE A 247 0.05 -0.47 7.75
N TRP A 248 0.27 -1.79 7.77
CA TRP A 248 0.50 -2.56 8.98
C TRP A 248 1.96 -2.97 9.09
N ILE A 249 2.61 -2.59 10.17
CA ILE A 249 4.01 -2.92 10.46
C ILE A 249 4.04 -4.04 11.48
N VAL A 250 4.41 -5.24 11.05
CA VAL A 250 4.42 -6.49 11.80
C VAL A 250 5.83 -6.79 12.30
N ALA A 251 5.98 -7.01 13.60
CA ALA A 251 7.24 -7.33 14.27
C ALA A 251 7.09 -8.52 15.21
N ASP A 252 8.19 -9.26 15.42
CA ASP A 252 8.30 -10.25 16.50
C ASP A 252 8.53 -9.51 17.83
N VAL A 253 7.95 -10.00 18.94
CA VAL A 253 8.13 -9.44 20.29
C VAL A 253 9.60 -9.28 20.67
N GLU A 254 10.45 -10.24 20.28
CA GLU A 254 11.90 -10.23 20.53
C GLU A 254 12.63 -9.14 19.72
N ARG A 255 12.00 -8.57 18.68
CA ARG A 255 12.62 -7.63 17.73
C ARG A 255 11.88 -6.29 17.62
N VAL A 256 10.97 -5.98 18.55
CA VAL A 256 10.15 -4.75 18.53
C VAL A 256 10.98 -3.46 18.60
N PHE A 257 12.15 -3.53 19.24
CA PHE A 257 13.08 -2.42 19.43
C PHE A 257 14.43 -2.70 18.77
N GLY A 258 15.02 -1.69 18.13
CA GLY A 258 16.40 -1.73 17.63
C GLY A 258 16.61 -2.29 16.21
N ALA A 259 15.62 -2.93 15.59
CA ALA A 259 15.82 -3.41 14.21
C ALA A 259 15.67 -2.27 13.20
N LYS A 260 16.77 -1.96 12.47
CA LYS A 260 16.79 -0.93 11.41
C LYS A 260 15.67 -1.09 10.38
N ALA A 261 15.31 -2.33 10.04
CA ALA A 261 14.23 -2.64 9.11
C ALA A 261 12.88 -2.04 9.54
N HIS A 262 12.53 -2.13 10.82
CA HIS A 262 11.29 -1.55 11.35
C HIS A 262 11.30 -0.02 11.27
N GLU A 263 12.46 0.60 11.47
CA GLU A 263 12.56 2.06 11.39
C GLU A 263 12.36 2.57 9.97
N ILE A 264 12.94 1.87 9.00
CA ILE A 264 12.74 2.16 7.57
C ILE A 264 11.27 2.00 7.21
N MET A 265 10.61 0.92 7.62
CA MET A 265 9.17 0.70 7.36
C MET A 265 8.29 1.80 7.96
N VAL A 266 8.57 2.23 9.20
CA VAL A 266 7.85 3.36 9.82
C VAL A 266 8.06 4.65 9.02
N GLN A 267 9.28 4.91 8.56
CA GLN A 267 9.59 6.09 7.76
C GLN A 267 8.86 6.09 6.41
N GLU A 268 8.85 4.97 5.69
CA GLU A 268 8.13 4.86 4.42
C GLU A 268 6.60 4.93 4.60
N ALA A 269 6.06 4.38 5.70
CA ALA A 269 4.65 4.53 6.03
C ALA A 269 4.26 6.01 6.26
N ILE A 270 5.12 6.75 6.97
CA ILE A 270 4.92 8.19 7.19
C ILE A 270 4.98 8.95 5.86
N LYS A 271 5.92 8.63 4.97
CA LYS A 271 6.00 9.23 3.63
C LYS A 271 4.74 8.96 2.82
N ALA A 272 4.19 7.74 2.88
CA ALA A 272 2.93 7.41 2.22
C ALA A 272 1.74 8.24 2.75
N CYS A 273 1.75 8.58 4.05
CA CYS A 273 0.78 9.50 4.64
C CYS A 273 0.99 10.94 4.14
N GLN A 274 2.23 11.42 4.08
CA GLN A 274 2.57 12.76 3.54
C GLN A 274 2.14 12.91 2.08
N ALA A 275 2.24 11.83 1.30
CA ALA A 275 1.80 11.78 -0.10
C ALA A 275 0.28 11.62 -0.27
N GLY A 276 -0.49 11.48 0.84
CA GLY A 276 -1.93 11.27 0.80
C GLY A 276 -2.36 9.91 0.24
N LYS A 277 -1.44 8.93 0.19
CA LYS A 277 -1.71 7.55 -0.28
C LYS A 277 -2.17 6.64 0.85
N CYS A 278 -1.67 6.88 2.06
CA CYS A 278 -2.03 6.14 3.25
C CYS A 278 -2.82 7.03 4.22
N SER A 279 -3.89 6.47 4.78
CA SER A 279 -4.76 7.13 5.76
C SER A 279 -4.64 6.54 7.17
N ASP A 280 -4.01 5.37 7.32
CA ASP A 280 -3.93 4.66 8.59
C ASP A 280 -2.62 3.87 8.72
N ILE A 281 -1.96 3.99 9.88
CA ILE A 281 -0.78 3.21 10.23
C ILE A 281 -1.10 2.40 11.49
N THR A 282 -0.80 1.10 11.45
CA THR A 282 -0.99 0.18 12.56
C THR A 282 0.28 -0.63 12.80
N PHE A 283 0.69 -0.77 14.06
CA PHE A 283 1.84 -1.60 14.44
C PHE A 283 1.34 -2.87 15.11
N VAL A 284 1.72 -4.05 14.61
CA VAL A 284 1.32 -5.34 15.16
C VAL A 284 2.54 -6.06 15.72
N ILE A 285 2.51 -6.36 17.02
CA ILE A 285 3.57 -7.12 17.69
C ILE A 285 3.09 -8.56 17.82
N THR A 286 3.77 -9.49 17.17
CA THR A 286 3.39 -10.91 17.14
C THR A 286 4.16 -11.72 18.18
N LYS A 287 3.74 -12.98 18.38
CA LYS A 287 4.41 -13.98 19.22
C LYS A 287 4.50 -13.58 20.69
N MET A 288 3.49 -12.90 21.21
CA MET A 288 3.40 -12.53 22.64
C MET A 288 3.45 -13.75 23.59
N ASP A 289 3.18 -14.95 23.09
CA ASP A 289 3.30 -16.22 23.81
C ASP A 289 4.75 -16.61 24.17
N LYS A 290 5.74 -15.98 23.53
CA LYS A 290 7.17 -16.22 23.79
C LYS A 290 7.72 -15.50 25.03
N ILE A 291 6.94 -14.64 25.69
CA ILE A 291 7.42 -13.91 26.85
C ILE A 291 7.85 -14.86 27.98
N ASN A 292 9.06 -14.63 28.49
CA ASN A 292 9.63 -15.36 29.61
C ASN A 292 9.31 -14.63 30.93
N VAL A 293 8.87 -15.40 31.93
CA VAL A 293 8.47 -14.86 33.25
C VAL A 293 9.67 -14.32 34.03
N ASP A 294 10.83 -14.98 33.96
CA ASP A 294 12.04 -14.55 34.67
C ASP A 294 12.58 -13.23 34.09
N GLU A 295 12.54 -13.07 32.77
CA GLU A 295 12.88 -11.81 32.10
C GLU A 295 11.90 -10.69 32.49
N TYR A 296 10.61 -11.01 32.56
CA TYR A 296 9.58 -10.08 33.02
C TYR A 296 9.85 -9.61 34.45
N LEU A 297 10.07 -10.53 35.39
CA LEU A 297 10.36 -10.22 36.80
C LEU A 297 11.64 -9.40 36.98
N ARG A 298 12.68 -9.65 36.17
CA ARG A 298 13.91 -8.82 36.17
C ARG A 298 13.65 -7.39 35.72
N SER A 299 12.73 -7.20 34.77
CA SER A 299 12.37 -5.87 34.25
C SER A 299 11.32 -5.14 35.10
N HIS A 300 10.64 -5.85 36.02
CA HIS A 300 9.63 -5.33 36.93
C HIS A 300 9.91 -5.78 38.38
N PRO A 301 10.90 -5.19 39.07
CA PRO A 301 11.29 -5.59 40.42
C PRO A 301 10.16 -5.50 41.46
N GLU A 302 9.20 -4.61 41.23
CA GLU A 302 7.99 -4.39 42.02
C GLU A 302 6.89 -5.46 41.83
N ALA A 303 7.01 -6.33 40.82
CA ALA A 303 6.04 -7.39 40.58
C ALA A 303 6.19 -8.53 41.61
N SER A 304 5.07 -9.19 41.94
CA SER A 304 5.10 -10.35 42.85
C SER A 304 5.96 -11.48 42.27
N ARG A 305 6.70 -12.19 43.14
CA ARG A 305 7.52 -13.34 42.70
C ARG A 305 6.70 -14.52 42.20
N ASP A 306 5.42 -14.59 42.58
CA ASP A 306 4.48 -15.66 42.18
C ASP A 306 3.61 -15.27 40.96
N VAL A 307 4.04 -14.30 40.15
CA VAL A 307 3.29 -13.86 38.96
C VAL A 307 3.11 -15.02 37.98
N SER A 308 1.85 -15.25 37.57
CA SER A 308 1.55 -16.27 36.57
C SER A 308 2.12 -15.88 35.19
N LYS A 309 2.44 -16.87 34.35
CA LYS A 309 2.90 -16.60 32.97
C LYS A 309 1.90 -15.74 32.19
N ARG A 310 0.60 -15.92 32.45
CA ARG A 310 -0.47 -15.13 31.85
C ARG A 310 -0.36 -13.66 32.26
N ASP A 311 -0.20 -13.38 33.54
CA ASP A 311 -0.11 -12.00 34.05
C ASP A 311 1.16 -11.31 33.57
N ALA A 312 2.29 -12.03 33.48
CA ALA A 312 3.53 -11.54 32.87
C ALA A 312 3.33 -11.13 31.40
N ILE A 313 2.63 -11.95 30.61
CA ILE A 313 2.30 -11.62 29.21
C ILE A 313 1.40 -10.38 29.16
N LEU A 314 0.37 -10.30 30.00
CA LEU A 314 -0.57 -9.17 30.02
C LEU A 314 0.09 -7.86 30.47
N GLY A 315 0.99 -7.90 31.46
CA GLY A 315 1.80 -6.76 31.87
C GLY A 315 2.69 -6.28 30.72
N THR A 316 3.49 -7.18 30.16
CA THR A 316 4.38 -6.87 29.03
C THR A 316 3.61 -6.30 27.83
N LYS A 317 2.43 -6.86 27.55
CA LYS A 317 1.52 -6.40 26.51
C LYS A 317 1.13 -4.93 26.71
N GLN A 318 0.77 -4.53 27.93
CA GLN A 318 0.43 -3.14 28.24
C GLN A 318 1.65 -2.21 28.09
N ASP A 319 2.81 -2.63 28.60
CA ASP A 319 4.04 -1.83 28.51
C ASP A 319 4.50 -1.62 27.06
N LEU A 320 4.52 -2.68 26.27
CA LEU A 320 4.88 -2.61 24.85
C LEU A 320 3.89 -1.74 24.07
N LYS A 321 2.58 -1.90 24.33
CA LYS A 321 1.54 -1.07 23.72
C LYS A 321 1.77 0.41 24.05
N ALA A 322 2.03 0.76 25.30
CA ALA A 322 2.27 2.13 25.74
C ALA A 322 3.57 2.73 25.16
N ARG A 323 4.70 2.04 25.35
CA ARG A 323 6.03 2.50 24.89
C ARG A 323 6.06 2.67 23.39
N LYS A 324 5.58 1.67 22.62
CA LYS A 324 5.62 1.74 21.17
C LYS A 324 4.64 2.77 20.60
N THR A 325 3.46 2.93 21.21
CA THR A 325 2.52 4.00 20.86
C THR A 325 3.15 5.37 21.03
N ARG A 326 3.85 5.61 22.16
CA ARG A 326 4.57 6.86 22.40
C ARG A 326 5.64 7.12 21.33
N THR A 327 6.52 6.15 21.09
CA THR A 327 7.59 6.30 20.08
C THR A 327 7.04 6.54 18.68
N LEU A 328 5.97 5.84 18.29
CA LEU A 328 5.36 5.98 16.98
C LEU A 328 4.72 7.38 16.82
N ARG A 329 3.97 7.83 17.84
CA ARG A 329 3.39 9.19 17.86
C ARG A 329 4.46 10.28 17.81
N GLU A 330 5.56 10.15 18.56
CA GLU A 330 6.66 11.11 18.52
C GLU A 330 7.34 11.16 17.14
N ARG A 331 7.45 10.04 16.43
CA ARG A 331 7.95 10.01 15.04
C ARG A 331 6.96 10.64 14.07
N MET A 332 5.67 10.33 14.19
CA MET A 332 4.63 10.90 13.34
C MET A 332 4.52 12.41 13.55
N LYS A 333 4.50 12.90 14.80
CA LYS A 333 4.43 14.34 15.13
C LYS A 333 5.57 15.18 14.57
N ARG A 334 6.76 14.58 14.38
CA ARG A 334 7.91 15.26 13.78
C ARG A 334 7.77 15.47 12.26
N ASN A 335 6.97 14.64 11.60
CA ASN A 335 6.92 14.57 10.13
C ASN A 335 5.54 14.87 9.55
N LEU A 336 4.48 14.79 10.36
CA LEU A 336 3.10 15.00 9.98
C LEU A 336 2.53 16.24 10.70
N PRO A 337 1.53 16.92 10.10
CA PRO A 337 0.80 18.00 10.75
C PRO A 337 0.18 17.54 12.08
N SER A 338 0.13 18.43 13.07
CA SER A 338 -0.28 18.11 14.45
C SER A 338 -1.73 17.62 14.59
N ASP A 339 -2.57 17.96 13.63
CA ASP A 339 -4.00 17.65 13.55
C ASP A 339 -4.32 16.44 12.65
N ALA A 340 -3.31 15.77 12.07
CA ALA A 340 -3.52 14.60 11.22
C ALA A 340 -4.32 13.49 11.93
N GLU A 341 -5.32 12.91 11.25
CA GLU A 341 -6.21 11.88 11.83
C GLU A 341 -5.44 10.66 12.37
N VAL A 342 -4.36 10.27 11.69
CA VAL A 342 -3.46 9.18 12.11
C VAL A 342 -2.90 9.44 13.52
N LEU A 343 -2.67 10.70 13.92
CA LEU A 343 -2.21 11.08 15.26
C LEU A 343 -3.30 11.03 16.32
N GLN A 344 -4.56 11.23 15.92
CA GLN A 344 -5.73 11.25 16.81
C GLN A 344 -6.24 9.84 17.14
N LYS A 345 -5.75 8.82 16.43
CA LYS A 345 -6.09 7.42 16.66
C LYS A 345 -5.75 6.98 18.09
N GLN A 346 -6.75 6.40 18.78
CA GLN A 346 -6.60 5.91 20.15
C GLN A 346 -5.64 4.72 20.24
N GLU A 347 -5.79 3.75 19.33
CA GLU A 347 -5.01 2.51 19.34
C GLU A 347 -4.14 2.38 18.09
N LEU A 348 -2.83 2.51 18.25
CA LEU A 348 -1.85 2.37 17.16
C LEU A 348 -1.14 1.02 17.16
N VAL A 349 -1.16 0.31 18.30
CA VAL A 349 -0.33 -0.87 18.53
C VAL A 349 -1.18 -2.04 19.02
N PHE A 350 -1.08 -3.18 18.35
CA PHE A 350 -1.78 -4.42 18.67
C PHE A 350 -0.78 -5.55 18.95
N PRO A 351 -0.49 -5.82 20.24
CA PRO A 351 0.27 -7.00 20.65
C PRO A 351 -0.61 -8.27 20.63
N VAL A 352 -0.32 -9.17 19.70
CA VAL A 352 -1.12 -10.36 19.38
C VAL A 352 -0.36 -11.66 19.59
N SER A 353 -1.11 -12.73 19.88
CA SER A 353 -0.61 -14.12 19.78
C SER A 353 -1.53 -14.96 18.91
N ALA A 354 -1.03 -15.36 17.75
CA ALA A 354 -1.74 -16.28 16.88
C ALA A 354 -1.75 -17.71 17.44
N GLN A 355 -0.65 -18.14 18.08
CA GLN A 355 -0.51 -19.48 18.64
C GLN A 355 -1.56 -19.73 19.74
N GLU A 356 -1.67 -18.82 20.71
CA GLU A 356 -2.64 -18.92 21.80
C GLU A 356 -4.09 -18.72 21.34
N TYR A 357 -4.33 -18.03 20.22
CA TYR A 357 -5.67 -17.91 19.66
C TYR A 357 -6.20 -19.26 19.16
N TRP A 358 -5.35 -20.01 18.45
CA TRP A 358 -5.69 -21.31 17.90
C TRP A 358 -5.67 -22.43 18.94
N ASN A 359 -4.62 -22.45 19.77
CA ASN A 359 -4.42 -23.44 20.84
C ASN A 359 -4.20 -22.70 22.17
N PRO A 360 -5.26 -22.30 22.89
CA PRO A 360 -5.13 -21.61 24.16
C PRO A 360 -4.45 -22.51 25.20
N THR A 361 -3.32 -22.07 25.75
CA THR A 361 -2.64 -22.78 26.85
C THR A 361 -2.45 -21.88 28.07
N VAL A 362 -2.19 -20.59 27.83
CA VAL A 362 -1.92 -19.58 28.85
C VAL A 362 -2.90 -18.41 28.74
N LEU A 363 -3.19 -17.96 27.52
CA LEU A 363 -4.08 -16.84 27.26
C LEU A 363 -5.46 -17.34 26.86
N ARG A 364 -6.52 -16.65 27.28
CA ARG A 364 -7.85 -16.85 26.67
C ARG A 364 -7.87 -16.17 25.31
N ARG A 365 -8.80 -16.55 24.44
CA ARG A 365 -8.91 -15.97 23.07
C ARG A 365 -9.09 -14.46 23.11
N GLU A 366 -9.79 -13.93 24.10
CA GLU A 366 -10.02 -12.50 24.29
C GLU A 366 -8.71 -11.76 24.62
N ASP A 367 -7.77 -12.42 25.32
CA ASP A 367 -6.50 -11.83 25.74
C ASP A 367 -5.51 -11.69 24.57
N THR A 368 -5.73 -12.40 23.46
CA THR A 368 -4.83 -12.46 22.29
C THR A 368 -4.87 -11.24 21.36
N GLU A 369 -5.77 -10.28 21.57
CA GLU A 369 -6.00 -9.07 20.73
C GLU A 369 -6.44 -9.33 19.28
N ILE A 370 -6.58 -10.59 18.83
CA ILE A 370 -7.04 -10.88 17.46
C ILE A 370 -8.46 -10.34 17.23
N VAL A 371 -9.32 -10.42 18.24
CA VAL A 371 -10.69 -9.87 18.18
C VAL A 371 -10.68 -8.35 18.08
N GLY A 372 -9.83 -7.68 18.88
CA GLY A 372 -9.63 -6.23 18.83
C GLY A 372 -9.10 -5.77 17.47
N LEU A 373 -8.15 -6.52 16.90
CA LEU A 373 -7.59 -6.26 15.58
C LEU A 373 -8.64 -6.41 14.46
N ARG A 374 -9.54 -7.42 14.54
CA ARG A 374 -10.69 -7.53 13.63
C ARG A 374 -11.69 -6.39 13.79
N ALA A 375 -11.96 -5.96 15.02
CA ALA A 375 -12.81 -4.80 15.28
C ALA A 375 -12.20 -3.53 14.68
N HIS A 376 -10.88 -3.38 14.75
CA HIS A 376 -10.17 -2.28 14.11
C HIS A 376 -10.30 -2.30 12.58
N ILE A 377 -10.16 -3.47 11.93
CA ILE A 377 -10.40 -3.63 10.48
C ILE A 377 -11.83 -3.19 10.12
N ARG A 378 -12.84 -3.65 10.87
CA ARG A 378 -14.24 -3.28 10.61
C ARG A 378 -14.48 -1.78 10.73
N LYS A 379 -13.91 -1.16 11.76
CA LYS A 379 -14.00 0.30 11.95
C LYS A 379 -13.40 1.04 10.75
N LEU A 380 -12.17 0.70 10.39
CA LEU A 380 -11.46 1.30 9.25
C LEU A 380 -12.27 1.14 7.95
N TYR A 381 -12.78 -0.06 7.69
CA TYR A 381 -13.65 -0.34 6.54
C TYR A 381 -14.89 0.56 6.53
N LEU A 382 -15.63 0.64 7.64
CA LEU A 382 -16.84 1.46 7.74
C LEU A 382 -16.54 2.95 7.53
N ASP A 383 -15.46 3.45 8.12
CA ASP A 383 -15.04 4.85 7.98
C ASP A 383 -14.69 5.17 6.52
N THR A 384 -13.91 4.30 5.85
CA THR A 384 -13.57 4.44 4.42
C THR A 384 -14.80 4.37 3.52
N LYS A 385 -15.67 3.36 3.71
CA LYS A 385 -16.87 3.20 2.88
C LYS A 385 -17.87 4.33 3.08
N ARG A 386 -18.04 4.81 4.32
CA ARG A 386 -18.88 5.98 4.61
C ARG A 386 -18.38 7.21 3.86
N SER A 387 -17.07 7.47 3.89
CA SER A 387 -16.45 8.59 3.17
C SER A 387 -16.69 8.49 1.66
N GLN A 388 -16.42 7.33 1.06
CA GLN A 388 -16.66 7.08 -0.36
C GLN A 388 -18.14 7.26 -0.75
N LEU A 389 -19.06 6.71 0.04
CA LEU A 389 -20.50 6.86 -0.21
C LEU A 389 -20.95 8.31 -0.12
N GLN A 390 -20.44 9.07 0.84
CA GLN A 390 -20.74 10.50 0.95
C GLN A 390 -20.27 11.25 -0.30
N ASP A 391 -19.08 10.95 -0.82
CA ASP A 391 -18.57 11.58 -2.04
C ASP A 391 -19.38 11.17 -3.28
N TYR A 392 -19.76 9.90 -3.41
CA TYR A 392 -20.66 9.44 -4.46
C TYR A 392 -22.04 10.10 -4.38
N MET A 393 -22.63 10.19 -3.19
CA MET A 393 -23.93 10.84 -3.00
C MET A 393 -23.87 12.32 -3.33
N LYS A 394 -22.82 13.03 -2.92
CA LYS A 394 -22.59 14.43 -3.32
C LYS A 394 -22.52 14.55 -4.83
N GLU A 395 -21.80 13.66 -5.49
CA GLU A 395 -21.68 13.69 -6.95
C GLU A 395 -23.03 13.44 -7.66
N ILE A 396 -23.80 12.45 -7.20
CA ILE A 396 -25.14 12.17 -7.71
C ILE A 396 -26.08 13.37 -7.50
N LEU A 397 -26.06 13.98 -6.31
CA LEU A 397 -26.84 15.16 -6.00
C LEU A 397 -26.50 16.32 -6.95
N VAL A 398 -25.21 16.54 -7.25
CA VAL A 398 -24.79 17.56 -8.22
C VAL A 398 -25.37 17.28 -9.60
N VAL A 399 -25.35 16.02 -10.05
CA VAL A 399 -25.92 15.65 -11.36
C VAL A 399 -27.44 15.90 -11.41
N PHE A 400 -28.19 15.49 -10.38
CA PHE A 400 -29.62 15.78 -10.31
C PHE A 400 -29.92 17.28 -10.27
N SER A 401 -29.11 18.04 -9.54
CA SER A 401 -29.22 19.50 -9.49
C SER A 401 -29.07 20.13 -10.88
N LEU A 402 -28.11 19.64 -11.67
CA LEU A 402 -27.89 20.13 -13.03
C LEU A 402 -29.05 19.77 -13.98
N VAL A 403 -29.63 18.57 -13.85
CA VAL A 403 -30.80 18.15 -14.62
C VAL A 403 -32.02 19.02 -14.30
N ASP A 404 -32.25 19.31 -13.01
CA ASP A 404 -33.34 20.17 -12.55
C ASP A 404 -33.22 21.62 -13.08
N VAL A 405 -32.00 22.17 -13.04
CA VAL A 405 -31.67 23.48 -13.63
C VAL A 405 -31.93 23.48 -15.15
N TYR A 406 -31.56 22.41 -15.85
CA TYR A 406 -31.78 22.30 -17.30
C TYR A 406 -33.28 22.30 -17.65
N HIS A 407 -34.08 21.49 -16.94
CA HIS A 407 -35.53 21.48 -17.14
C HIS A 407 -36.18 22.85 -16.85
N SER A 408 -35.67 23.57 -15.86
CA SER A 408 -36.19 24.89 -15.47
C SER A 408 -35.84 25.99 -16.48
N THR A 409 -34.64 25.97 -17.06
CA THR A 409 -34.13 27.01 -17.98
C THR A 409 -34.70 26.92 -19.40
N HIS A 410 -35.16 25.74 -19.83
CA HIS A 410 -35.85 25.57 -21.12
C HIS A 410 -37.23 26.28 -21.17
N LEU A 411 -37.74 26.74 -20.03
CA LEU A 411 -39.01 27.49 -19.90
C LEU A 411 -38.84 29.01 -19.95
N SER A 412 -37.61 29.54 -19.80
CA SER A 412 -37.32 30.97 -19.74
C SER A 412 -36.47 31.42 -20.93
N GLN A 413 -37.07 32.08 -21.93
CA GLN A 413 -36.34 32.69 -23.04
C GLN A 413 -35.85 34.09 -22.65
N ASN A 414 -34.60 34.22 -22.20
CA ASN A 414 -33.69 35.37 -22.43
C ASN A 414 -32.45 35.35 -21.47
N PRO A 415 -31.24 34.97 -21.94
CA PRO A 415 -30.04 34.97 -21.08
C PRO A 415 -28.86 35.85 -21.53
N SER A 416 -28.90 36.54 -22.68
CA SER A 416 -27.68 37.09 -23.30
C SER A 416 -26.96 38.19 -22.50
N VAL A 417 -27.69 39.11 -21.86
CA VAL A 417 -27.09 40.26 -21.15
C VAL A 417 -26.39 39.86 -19.85
N ASN A 418 -26.81 38.75 -19.24
CA ASN A 418 -26.31 38.33 -17.94
C ASN A 418 -25.12 37.36 -18.00
N LYS A 419 -24.86 36.82 -19.20
CA LYS A 419 -23.74 35.89 -19.41
C LYS A 419 -22.40 36.62 -19.30
N ASP A 420 -22.31 37.82 -19.87
CA ASP A 420 -21.09 38.62 -19.86
C ASP A 420 -20.69 39.04 -18.44
N GLU A 421 -21.65 39.41 -17.57
CA GLU A 421 -21.37 39.73 -16.16
C GLU A 421 -20.84 38.50 -15.40
N LEU A 422 -21.44 37.34 -15.64
CA LEU A 422 -21.04 36.10 -14.97
C LEU A 422 -19.67 35.60 -15.48
N ASP A 423 -19.40 35.75 -16.77
CA ASP A 423 -18.11 35.41 -17.38
C ASP A 423 -16.98 36.31 -16.85
N VAL A 424 -17.25 37.61 -16.67
CA VAL A 424 -16.31 38.55 -16.02
C VAL A 424 -16.08 38.15 -14.57
N PHE A 425 -17.14 37.91 -13.80
CA PHE A 425 -17.03 37.46 -12.40
C PHE A 425 -16.23 36.15 -12.28
N MET A 426 -16.54 35.15 -13.10
CA MET A 426 -15.83 33.86 -13.09
C MET A 426 -14.35 34.05 -13.43
N SER A 427 -14.04 34.88 -14.43
CA SER A 427 -12.66 35.19 -14.81
C SER A 427 -11.89 35.84 -13.66
N GLU A 428 -12.48 36.83 -12.97
CA GLU A 428 -11.88 37.49 -11.81
C GLU A 428 -11.65 36.53 -10.63
N LYS A 429 -12.63 35.67 -10.33
CA LYS A 429 -12.51 34.69 -9.25
C LYS A 429 -11.51 33.60 -9.56
N ILE A 430 -11.43 33.12 -10.81
CA ILE A 430 -10.38 32.19 -11.24
C ILE A 430 -9.00 32.83 -11.11
N GLN A 431 -8.83 34.11 -11.46
CA GLN A 431 -7.57 34.82 -11.26
C GLN A 431 -7.22 34.96 -9.78
N THR A 432 -8.20 35.23 -8.92
CA THR A 432 -8.01 35.26 -7.47
C THR A 432 -7.58 33.90 -6.93
N LEU A 433 -8.23 32.81 -7.36
CA LEU A 433 -7.85 31.44 -7.01
C LEU A 433 -6.43 31.12 -7.48
N LYS A 434 -6.07 31.52 -8.71
CA LYS A 434 -4.72 31.35 -9.26
C LYS A 434 -3.67 32.04 -8.39
N LYS A 435 -3.88 33.31 -8.02
CA LYS A 435 -2.99 34.05 -7.13
C LYS A 435 -2.87 33.39 -5.75
N SER A 436 -3.99 32.93 -5.19
CA SER A 436 -4.00 32.21 -3.91
C SER A 436 -3.22 30.89 -3.99
N ALA A 437 -3.38 30.14 -5.10
CA ALA A 437 -2.63 28.92 -5.35
C ALA A 437 -1.12 29.20 -5.52
N GLU A 438 -0.75 30.25 -6.25
CA GLU A 438 0.65 30.68 -6.41
C GLU A 438 1.29 31.03 -5.06
N VAL A 439 0.60 31.79 -4.20
CA VAL A 439 1.07 32.07 -2.82
C VAL A 439 1.20 30.79 -2.01
N THR A 440 0.23 29.88 -2.14
CA THR A 440 0.24 28.61 -1.43
C THR A 440 1.44 27.75 -1.82
N PHE A 441 1.70 27.62 -3.13
CA PHE A 441 2.84 26.88 -3.65
C PHE A 441 4.18 27.58 -3.37
N GLY A 442 4.21 28.91 -3.31
CA GLY A 442 5.41 29.68 -2.96
C GLY A 442 5.97 29.33 -1.57
N HIS A 443 5.16 28.79 -0.65
CA HIS A 443 5.66 28.27 0.62
C HIS A 443 6.62 27.06 0.46
N MET A 444 6.66 26.41 -0.71
CA MET A 444 7.59 25.32 -1.02
C MET A 444 8.99 25.82 -1.41
N ASP A 445 9.12 27.07 -1.85
CA ASP A 445 10.38 27.58 -2.43
C ASP A 445 11.52 27.56 -1.40
N ALA A 446 11.29 28.11 -0.21
CA ALA A 446 12.30 28.13 0.85
C ALA A 446 12.69 26.72 1.32
N PRO A 447 11.75 25.80 1.64
CA PRO A 447 12.06 24.39 1.91
C PRO A 447 12.85 23.71 0.80
N LEU A 448 12.50 23.93 -0.47
CA LEU A 448 13.19 23.31 -1.61
C LEU A 448 14.62 23.83 -1.75
N ILE A 449 14.83 25.15 -1.66
CA ILE A 449 16.16 25.78 -1.71
C ILE A 449 17.02 25.27 -0.55
N ASN A 450 16.46 25.22 0.65
CA ASN A 450 17.15 24.70 1.84
C ASN A 450 17.48 23.22 1.69
N GLY A 451 16.54 22.41 1.18
CA GLY A 451 16.73 20.99 0.90
C GLY A 451 17.83 20.72 -0.10
N VAL A 452 17.88 21.48 -1.20
CA VAL A 452 18.95 21.41 -2.20
C VAL A 452 20.30 21.82 -1.60
N ARG A 453 20.33 22.89 -0.79
CA ARG A 453 21.55 23.33 -0.08
C ARG A 453 22.03 22.26 0.91
N SER A 454 21.11 21.66 1.67
CA SER A 454 21.35 20.57 2.61
C SER A 454 21.91 19.33 1.90
N ALA A 455 21.32 18.95 0.76
CA ALA A 455 21.82 17.87 -0.09
C ALA A 455 23.23 18.16 -0.62
N ARG A 456 23.51 19.37 -1.11
CA ARG A 456 24.85 19.79 -1.57
C ARG A 456 25.90 19.84 -0.46
N MET A 457 25.50 20.11 0.79
CA MET A 457 26.43 20.08 1.92
C MET A 457 26.69 18.65 2.42
N LYS A 458 25.70 17.76 2.28
CA LYS A 458 25.74 16.41 2.84
C LYS A 458 26.14 15.33 1.82
N TYR A 459 26.09 15.57 0.51
CA TYR A 459 26.29 14.52 -0.51
C TYR A 459 27.58 13.73 -0.27
N ARG A 460 28.70 14.44 0.00
CA ARG A 460 30.00 13.79 0.19
C ARG A 460 29.98 12.83 1.38
N ARG A 461 29.49 13.32 2.53
CA ARG A 461 29.34 12.50 3.75
C ARG A 461 28.36 11.35 3.55
N ASN A 462 27.27 11.57 2.82
CA ASN A 462 26.26 10.56 2.55
C ASN A 462 26.81 9.43 1.66
N ILE A 463 27.55 9.78 0.60
CA ILE A 463 28.24 8.81 -0.26
C ILE A 463 29.40 8.12 0.47
N GLU A 464 30.19 8.85 1.24
CA GLU A 464 31.23 8.26 2.08
C GLU A 464 30.65 7.26 3.06
N LYS A 465 29.49 7.52 3.68
CA LYS A 465 28.80 6.52 4.52
C LYS A 465 28.45 5.25 3.76
N VAL A 466 28.01 5.35 2.50
CA VAL A 466 27.77 4.18 1.64
C VAL A 466 29.08 3.43 1.43
N PHE A 467 30.16 4.11 1.08
CA PHE A 467 31.46 3.46 0.86
C PHE A 467 32.07 2.87 2.13
N MET A 468 31.86 3.48 3.29
CA MET A 468 32.35 3.00 4.58
C MET A 468 31.68 1.68 5.01
N GLN A 469 30.50 1.33 4.48
CA GLN A 469 29.86 0.04 4.75
C GLN A 469 30.72 -1.15 4.28
N GLY A 470 31.55 -0.94 3.25
CA GLY A 470 32.41 -1.95 2.68
C GLY A 470 33.89 -1.79 2.95
N LYS A 471 34.29 -0.88 3.85
CA LYS A 471 35.71 -0.49 4.05
C LYS A 471 36.63 -1.68 4.33
N THR A 472 36.13 -2.71 4.99
CA THR A 472 36.88 -3.91 5.38
C THR A 472 36.57 -5.14 4.52
N SER A 473 35.75 -4.99 3.47
CA SER A 473 35.34 -6.11 2.62
C SER A 473 36.00 -6.04 1.25
N SER A 474 36.73 -7.10 0.89
CA SER A 474 37.30 -7.32 -0.44
C SER A 474 36.22 -7.41 -1.53
N GLY A 475 34.99 -7.80 -1.18
CA GLY A 475 33.87 -8.00 -2.10
C GLY A 475 32.98 -6.77 -2.34
N PHE A 476 33.18 -5.65 -1.64
CA PHE A 476 32.25 -4.52 -1.71
C PHE A 476 32.20 -3.83 -3.09
N HIS A 477 33.30 -3.84 -3.83
CA HIS A 477 33.33 -3.31 -5.20
C HIS A 477 32.30 -4.00 -6.11
N ARG A 478 32.01 -5.31 -5.89
CA ARG A 478 30.98 -6.07 -6.61
C ARG A 478 29.59 -5.52 -6.34
N THR A 479 29.31 -5.27 -5.06
CA THR A 479 28.05 -4.64 -4.63
C THR A 479 27.90 -3.26 -5.27
N LEU A 480 28.94 -2.42 -5.31
CA LEU A 480 28.88 -1.12 -5.97
C LEU A 480 28.67 -1.22 -7.49
N LYS A 481 29.33 -2.17 -8.17
CA LYS A 481 29.10 -2.43 -9.61
C LYS A 481 27.63 -2.78 -9.86
N ALA A 482 27.06 -3.65 -9.02
CA ALA A 482 25.66 -4.03 -9.10
C ALA A 482 24.70 -2.84 -8.84
N VAL A 483 25.03 -1.96 -7.88
CA VAL A 483 24.31 -0.69 -7.66
C VAL A 483 24.30 0.16 -8.94
N CYS A 484 25.43 0.31 -9.62
CA CYS A 484 25.53 1.09 -10.86
C CYS A 484 24.71 0.49 -12.00
N VAL A 485 24.83 -0.82 -12.24
CA VAL A 485 24.04 -1.54 -13.26
C VAL A 485 22.54 -1.38 -12.99
N ARG A 486 22.15 -1.37 -11.71
CA ARG A 486 20.75 -1.31 -11.27
C ARG A 486 20.30 0.11 -10.90
N LYS A 487 20.85 1.11 -11.62
CA LYS A 487 20.42 2.53 -11.58
C LYS A 487 20.43 3.15 -10.18
N GLY A 488 21.43 2.80 -9.35
CA GLY A 488 21.65 3.43 -8.04
C GLY A 488 21.01 2.71 -6.85
N VAL A 489 20.40 1.53 -7.06
CA VAL A 489 19.76 0.74 -6.00
C VAL A 489 20.17 -0.73 -6.07
N TYR A 490 20.65 -1.28 -4.95
CA TYR A 490 20.96 -2.70 -4.81
C TYR A 490 20.70 -3.19 -3.40
N VAL A 491 20.31 -4.46 -3.25
CA VAL A 491 20.20 -5.11 -1.95
C VAL A 491 21.21 -6.23 -1.91
N SER A 492 22.15 -6.14 -0.98
CA SER A 492 23.14 -7.19 -0.73
C SER A 492 22.76 -7.99 0.52
N ARG A 493 23.04 -9.30 0.51
CA ARG A 493 22.97 -10.17 1.71
C ARG A 493 23.85 -9.65 2.85
N VAL A 494 25.01 -9.11 2.50
CA VAL A 494 26.05 -8.73 3.45
C VAL A 494 25.90 -7.27 3.89
N PHE A 495 25.62 -6.37 2.95
CA PHE A 495 25.59 -4.92 3.21
C PHE A 495 24.18 -4.33 3.39
N ASN A 496 23.13 -5.15 3.33
CA ASN A 496 21.73 -4.73 3.25
C ASN A 496 21.45 -3.87 2.00
N ARG A 497 20.33 -3.12 1.99
CA ARG A 497 19.95 -2.22 0.90
C ARG A 497 20.88 -1.01 0.83
N ILE A 498 21.50 -0.82 -0.33
CA ILE A 498 22.18 0.39 -0.75
C ILE A 498 21.28 1.12 -1.74
N ASP A 499 20.87 2.34 -1.39
CA ASP A 499 20.00 3.19 -2.21
C ASP A 499 20.65 4.57 -2.33
N ILE A 500 21.53 4.71 -3.33
CA ILE A 500 22.27 5.96 -3.55
C ILE A 500 21.31 7.08 -3.92
N ASN A 501 20.28 6.76 -4.71
CA ASN A 501 19.28 7.73 -5.15
C ASN A 501 18.55 8.37 -3.96
N ASN A 502 18.00 7.55 -3.07
CA ASN A 502 17.37 8.05 -1.86
C ASN A 502 18.39 8.68 -0.90
N CYS A 503 19.61 8.14 -0.79
CA CYS A 503 20.65 8.73 0.07
C CYS A 503 21.03 10.17 -0.33
N LEU A 504 21.02 10.46 -1.63
CA LEU A 504 21.28 11.79 -2.18
C LEU A 504 20.06 12.71 -2.12
N ALA A 505 18.85 12.16 -2.33
CA ALA A 505 17.61 12.93 -2.38
C ALA A 505 16.94 13.14 -1.01
N GLU A 506 17.23 12.30 -0.01
CA GLU A 506 16.61 12.35 1.33
C GLU A 506 16.68 13.73 1.99
N PRO A 507 17.79 14.49 1.93
CA PRO A 507 17.84 15.82 2.51
C PRO A 507 16.84 16.79 1.87
N ILE A 508 16.50 16.60 0.60
CA ILE A 508 15.46 17.39 -0.09
C ILE A 508 14.09 16.98 0.45
N TYR A 509 13.81 15.67 0.48
CA TYR A 509 12.54 15.14 0.98
C TYR A 509 12.27 15.51 2.44
N ALA A 510 13.29 15.50 3.29
CA ALA A 510 13.21 15.85 4.69
C ALA A 510 12.76 17.30 4.89
N ASP A 511 13.27 18.23 4.08
CA ASP A 511 12.94 19.66 4.19
C ASP A 511 11.57 19.97 3.57
N ILE A 512 11.18 19.31 2.47
CA ILE A 512 9.90 19.60 1.78
C ILE A 512 8.70 18.83 2.33
N GLY A 513 8.89 17.67 2.95
CA GLY A 513 7.81 16.70 3.22
C GLY A 513 6.68 17.25 4.10
N ALA A 514 7.02 18.00 5.15
CA ALA A 514 6.02 18.60 6.04
C ALA A 514 5.21 19.71 5.34
N MET A 515 5.87 20.55 4.53
CA MET A 515 5.19 21.61 3.79
C MET A 515 4.29 21.03 2.68
N PHE A 516 4.79 20.02 1.96
CA PHE A 516 4.02 19.29 0.96
C PHE A 516 2.74 18.70 1.56
N ALA A 517 2.86 18.02 2.71
CA ALA A 517 1.71 17.47 3.42
C ALA A 517 0.70 18.57 3.85
N ASN A 518 1.18 19.74 4.28
CA ASN A 518 0.30 20.87 4.65
C ASN A 518 -0.46 21.47 3.48
N ILE A 519 0.16 21.59 2.31
CA ILE A 519 -0.44 22.16 1.10
C ILE A 519 -1.52 21.23 0.55
N PHE A 520 -1.22 19.93 0.46
CA PHE A 520 -2.08 18.94 -0.20
C PHE A 520 -3.01 18.17 0.73
N ARG A 521 -3.07 18.53 2.02
CA ARG A 521 -4.02 17.89 2.94
C ARG A 521 -5.46 18.13 2.53
N LYS A 522 -6.28 17.09 2.65
CA LYS A 522 -7.73 17.12 2.38
C LYS A 522 -8.58 17.29 3.63
N GLN A 523 -7.97 17.21 4.81
CA GLN A 523 -8.65 17.23 6.11
C GLN A 523 -8.02 18.28 7.03
N ALA A 524 -8.78 18.70 8.05
CA ALA A 524 -8.39 19.65 9.07
C ALA A 524 -7.82 20.99 8.55
N LEU A 525 -8.24 21.44 7.36
CA LEU A 525 -7.62 22.48 6.51
C LEU A 525 -7.07 23.74 7.20
N THR A 526 -5.93 24.25 6.71
CA THR A 526 -5.26 25.48 7.20
C THR A 526 -5.35 26.56 6.12
N ARG A 527 -4.99 27.79 6.49
CA ARG A 527 -4.77 28.88 5.53
C ARG A 527 -3.71 28.55 4.45
N THR A 528 -2.82 27.61 4.72
CA THR A 528 -1.79 27.13 3.79
C THR A 528 -2.21 25.91 2.97
N SER A 529 -3.43 25.40 3.15
CA SER A 529 -3.95 24.27 2.38
C SER A 529 -4.60 24.76 1.09
N LEU A 530 -4.25 24.13 -0.03
CA LEU A 530 -4.83 24.45 -1.33
C LEU A 530 -6.35 24.25 -1.34
N GLN A 531 -6.83 23.22 -0.61
CA GLN A 531 -8.26 22.94 -0.48
C GLN A 531 -9.03 24.09 0.18
N THR A 532 -8.41 24.88 1.06
CA THR A 532 -9.06 26.05 1.67
C THR A 532 -9.39 27.11 0.61
N SER A 533 -8.42 27.43 -0.24
CA SER A 533 -8.61 28.37 -1.35
C SER A 533 -9.66 27.88 -2.34
N ILE A 534 -9.67 26.57 -2.61
CA ILE A 534 -10.68 25.94 -3.48
C ILE A 534 -12.08 26.04 -2.83
N ASN A 535 -12.20 25.78 -1.52
CA ASN A 535 -13.47 25.86 -0.81
C ASN A 535 -14.00 27.30 -0.75
N GLU A 536 -13.13 28.28 -0.52
CA GLU A 536 -13.49 29.71 -0.53
C GLU A 536 -13.96 30.14 -1.91
N PHE A 537 -13.21 29.83 -2.97
CA PHE A 537 -13.64 30.05 -4.36
C PHE A 537 -14.99 29.39 -4.63
N SER A 538 -15.14 28.11 -4.26
CA SER A 538 -16.39 27.38 -4.46
C SER A 538 -17.57 28.02 -3.74
N LYS A 539 -17.35 28.55 -2.52
CA LYS A 539 -18.38 29.24 -1.74
C LYS A 539 -18.76 30.56 -2.38
N GLU A 540 -17.79 31.39 -2.77
CA GLU A 540 -18.07 32.68 -3.42
C GLU A 540 -18.81 32.52 -4.74
N VAL A 541 -18.41 31.52 -5.54
CA VAL A 541 -19.12 31.16 -6.78
C VAL A 541 -20.53 30.71 -6.44
N LYS A 542 -20.71 29.82 -5.45
CA LYS A 542 -22.03 29.36 -5.01
C LYS A 542 -22.92 30.54 -4.58
N ASP A 543 -22.40 31.48 -3.80
CA ASP A 543 -23.13 32.65 -3.31
C ASP A 543 -23.55 33.59 -4.45
N LYS A 544 -22.64 33.91 -5.38
CA LYS A 544 -22.96 34.75 -6.55
C LYS A 544 -24.03 34.11 -7.44
N PHE A 545 -23.94 32.80 -7.66
CA PHE A 545 -24.94 32.06 -8.44
C PHE A 545 -26.30 32.00 -7.72
N MET A 546 -26.32 31.87 -6.39
CA MET A 546 -27.57 31.92 -5.60
C MET A 546 -28.23 33.30 -5.68
N ASP A 547 -27.46 34.38 -5.57
CA ASP A 547 -27.99 35.72 -5.65
C ASP A 547 -28.49 36.04 -7.06
N PHE A 548 -27.76 35.59 -8.08
CA PHE A 548 -28.22 35.65 -9.46
C PHE A 548 -29.56 34.93 -9.65
N GLY A 549 -29.71 33.72 -9.10
CA GLY A 549 -30.96 32.96 -9.14
C GLY A 549 -32.14 33.62 -8.41
N LYS A 550 -31.88 34.43 -7.37
CA LYS A 550 -32.92 35.23 -6.68
C LYS A 550 -33.33 36.45 -7.49
N VAL A 551 -32.38 37.10 -8.15
CA VAL A 551 -32.62 38.29 -8.98
C VAL A 551 -33.43 37.92 -10.22
N THR A 552 -33.12 36.80 -10.87
CA THR A 552 -33.91 36.28 -12.00
C THR A 552 -35.31 35.82 -11.59
N LYS A 553 -35.46 35.18 -10.42
CA LYS A 553 -36.80 34.90 -9.83
C LYS A 553 -37.61 36.17 -9.49
N LYS A 554 -36.94 37.29 -9.15
CA LYS A 554 -37.59 38.58 -8.94
C LYS A 554 -38.05 39.24 -10.24
N SER A 555 -37.36 39.02 -11.37
CA SER A 555 -37.84 39.44 -12.69
C SER A 555 -38.93 38.53 -13.27
N GLU A 556 -39.03 37.27 -12.80
CA GLU A 556 -40.04 36.29 -13.21
C GLU A 556 -41.24 36.17 -12.24
N LEU A 557 -41.46 37.15 -11.36
CA LEU A 557 -42.59 37.18 -10.43
C LEU A 557 -43.96 37.44 -11.11
N GLN A 558 -44.08 37.13 -12.41
CA GLN A 558 -45.35 36.82 -13.07
C GLN A 558 -45.57 35.33 -13.40
N CYS A 559 -44.65 34.40 -13.11
CA CYS A 559 -44.96 32.98 -13.27
C CYS A 559 -44.34 32.08 -12.19
N VAL A 560 -45.22 31.72 -11.25
CA VAL A 560 -45.28 30.48 -10.47
C VAL A 560 -44.16 30.20 -9.47
N SER A 561 -44.54 30.49 -8.23
CA SER A 561 -44.12 29.85 -6.99
C SER A 561 -43.92 28.34 -7.10
N SER A 562 -42.71 27.86 -6.83
CA SER A 562 -42.39 26.87 -5.79
C SER A 562 -41.05 26.19 -6.09
N PHE A 563 -40.44 25.63 -5.05
CA PHE A 563 -39.25 24.78 -5.06
C PHE A 563 -37.88 25.46 -5.29
N GLY A 564 -37.14 25.57 -4.19
CA GLY A 564 -35.78 26.08 -4.14
C GLY A 564 -35.26 26.07 -2.71
N TRP A 565 -35.47 24.96 -1.99
CA TRP A 565 -35.10 24.86 -0.58
C TRP A 565 -34.43 23.53 -0.17
N ARG A 566 -34.23 22.56 -1.07
CA ARG A 566 -33.66 21.25 -0.69
C ARG A 566 -32.41 20.79 -1.45
N VAL A 567 -31.92 21.57 -2.41
CA VAL A 567 -30.85 21.13 -3.33
C VAL A 567 -29.45 21.66 -2.96
N TRP A 568 -29.35 22.74 -2.19
CA TRP A 568 -28.09 23.49 -2.06
C TRP A 568 -27.42 23.41 -0.68
N SER A 569 -28.00 22.66 0.27
CA SER A 569 -27.44 22.48 1.63
C SER A 569 -26.38 21.36 1.73
N THR A 570 -26.04 20.70 0.62
CA THR A 570 -25.21 19.47 0.62
C THR A 570 -23.85 19.58 -0.11
N LEU A 571 -23.54 20.77 -0.64
CA LEU A 571 -22.18 21.22 -0.99
C LEU A 571 -21.61 21.98 0.20
#